data_AF-A0A1F7RS26-F1
#
_entry.id   AF-A0A1F7RS26-F1
#
_cell.length_a   1.000
_cell.length_b   1.000
_cell.length_c   1.000
_cell.angle_alpha   90.00
_cell.angle_beta   90.00
_cell.angle_gamma   90.00
#
_symmetry.space_group_name_H-M   'P 1'
#
loop_
_entity.id
_entity.type
_entity.pdbx_description
1 polymer ?
#
loop_
_entity_poly.entity_id
_entity_poly.type
_entity_poly.pdbx_seq_one_letter_code
_entity_poly.pdbx_strand_id
1 'polypeptide(L)'
;MCHFCTTHADGGKWFENAANFSAKMYSNRKKKVAKEEKFTQHMGGVPVKIDPEKGRITSLSLQPPVIKEDFQAQPGSNLDLLKTRSDFSYFINDKGEVQIPPGMPADLDIMFTDLLKEVVDATGIDVESLPQMKRKVASFMGKYHFGQVITLEEALDMMDLTYPIGLMQCICRRETRGMMNKGEANYCFSLGVGLYKWERWPETFRGFTFLSVKEAKEHLKHFNKKGFVHSLWTFNVPYIGGICNCEYPVCQGIRGRIDYGIDSIILKGEYCAQPVFENCTGCGYCLRYCQFGAMSMSLSRNKISIDMKRCFGCGQCEKHCPNAAIKLVERRKCPGINESW
;
A
#
# COMPACT_ATOMS: atom_id res chain seq x y z
N MET A 1 2.08 -13.49 12.85
CA MET A 1 1.18 -13.33 11.68
C MET A 1 0.27 -12.15 11.99
N CYS A 2 0.09 -11.15 11.10
CA CYS A 2 -0.76 -10.01 11.46
C CYS A 2 -2.22 -10.46 11.58
N HIS A 3 -2.99 -9.78 12.44
CA HIS A 3 -4.40 -10.11 12.68
C HIS A 3 -5.22 -10.18 11.38
N PHE A 4 -4.83 -9.41 10.37
CA PHE A 4 -5.48 -9.44 9.08
C PHE A 4 -5.22 -10.76 8.32
N CYS A 5 -3.96 -11.21 8.21
CA CYS A 5 -3.61 -12.46 7.53
C CYS A 5 -4.20 -13.70 8.23
N THR A 6 -4.27 -13.71 9.57
CA THR A 6 -4.97 -14.77 10.32
C THR A 6 -6.47 -14.79 10.03
N THR A 7 -7.07 -13.62 9.79
CA THR A 7 -8.53 -13.48 9.65
C THR A 7 -9.04 -13.63 8.21
N HIS A 8 -8.17 -13.36 7.22
CA HIS A 8 -8.57 -13.23 5.82
C HIS A 8 -7.80 -14.12 4.85
N ALA A 9 -6.64 -14.66 5.23
CA ALA A 9 -5.78 -15.42 4.35
C ALA A 9 -5.62 -16.90 4.75
N ASP A 10 -6.38 -17.39 5.73
CA ASP A 10 -6.18 -18.69 6.40
C ASP A 10 -4.73 -18.87 6.88
N GLY A 11 -4.16 -17.76 7.30
CA GLY A 11 -2.77 -17.66 7.66
C GLY A 11 -1.79 -17.75 6.50
N GLY A 12 -2.19 -17.71 5.23
CA GLY A 12 -1.36 -17.66 4.00
C GLY A 12 -1.02 -16.23 3.51
N LYS A 13 -0.59 -16.11 2.24
CA LYS A 13 -0.49 -14.82 1.53
C LYS A 13 -1.88 -14.25 1.30
N TRP A 14 -2.10 -13.02 1.75
CA TRP A 14 -3.44 -12.43 1.71
C TRP A 14 -3.96 -12.18 0.29
N PHE A 15 -3.09 -11.93 -0.69
CA PHE A 15 -3.47 -11.70 -2.08
C PHE A 15 -3.71 -12.99 -2.90
N GLU A 16 -3.13 -14.13 -2.48
CA GLU A 16 -3.31 -15.41 -3.17
C GLU A 16 -4.68 -16.04 -2.88
N ASN A 17 -5.30 -15.71 -1.74
CA ASN A 17 -6.66 -16.14 -1.41
C ASN A 17 -7.70 -15.07 -1.77
N ALA A 18 -7.64 -14.58 -3.02
CA ALA A 18 -8.61 -13.64 -3.58
C ALA A 18 -10.04 -14.22 -3.60
N ALA A 19 -10.20 -15.54 -3.52
CA ALA A 19 -11.50 -16.20 -3.40
C ALA A 19 -12.17 -15.94 -2.05
N ASN A 20 -11.46 -16.06 -0.92
CA ASN A 20 -12.01 -15.67 0.38
C ASN A 20 -12.24 -14.16 0.48
N PHE A 21 -11.36 -13.37 -0.14
CA PHE A 21 -11.50 -11.92 -0.26
C PHE A 21 -12.76 -11.51 -1.03
N SER A 22 -12.94 -12.05 -2.24
CA SER A 22 -14.09 -11.79 -3.11
C SER A 22 -15.35 -12.40 -2.49
N ALA A 23 -15.32 -13.63 -1.97
CA ALA A 23 -16.45 -14.25 -1.30
C ALA A 23 -16.88 -13.52 -0.02
N LYS A 24 -15.97 -12.93 0.76
CA LYS A 24 -16.32 -12.09 1.93
C LYS A 24 -16.84 -10.71 1.51
N MET A 25 -16.28 -10.12 0.45
CA MET A 25 -16.84 -8.93 -0.23
C MET A 25 -18.28 -9.19 -0.72
N TYR A 26 -18.49 -10.28 -1.46
CA TYR A 26 -19.77 -10.68 -2.04
C TYR A 26 -20.75 -11.23 -1.00
N SER A 27 -20.31 -11.88 0.08
CA SER A 27 -21.19 -12.34 1.16
C SER A 27 -21.58 -11.21 2.10
N ASN A 28 -20.70 -10.23 2.35
CA ASN A 28 -21.09 -8.97 3.00
C ASN A 28 -22.03 -8.15 2.10
N ARG A 29 -21.84 -8.21 0.77
CA ARG A 29 -22.81 -7.68 -0.20
C ARG A 29 -24.13 -8.43 -0.12
N LYS A 30 -24.15 -9.78 -0.14
CA LYS A 30 -25.39 -10.59 -0.05
C LYS A 30 -26.11 -10.40 1.28
N LYS A 31 -25.41 -10.31 2.41
CA LYS A 31 -26.01 -10.05 3.73
C LYS A 31 -26.64 -8.64 3.82
N LYS A 32 -26.10 -7.65 3.09
CA LYS A 32 -26.73 -6.32 2.96
C LYS A 32 -27.81 -6.25 1.87
N VAL A 33 -27.68 -7.03 0.80
CA VAL A 33 -28.57 -6.99 -0.39
C VAL A 33 -29.79 -7.89 -0.22
N ALA A 34 -29.80 -8.85 0.70
CA ALA A 34 -30.95 -9.72 0.97
C ALA A 34 -32.17 -9.00 1.59
N LYS A 35 -32.17 -7.67 1.71
CA LYS A 35 -33.33 -6.90 2.19
C LYS A 35 -33.73 -5.68 1.35
N GLU A 36 -33.13 -5.45 0.18
CA GLU A 36 -33.50 -4.32 -0.68
C GLU A 36 -33.72 -4.78 -2.12
N GLU A 37 -34.94 -5.28 -2.38
CA GLU A 37 -35.50 -5.41 -3.72
C GLU A 37 -35.67 -4.02 -4.34
N LYS A 38 -34.67 -3.59 -5.13
CA LYS A 38 -34.80 -2.88 -6.42
C LYS A 38 -33.42 -2.34 -6.78
N PHE A 39 -32.82 -2.94 -7.81
CA PHE A 39 -31.56 -2.53 -8.38
C PHE A 39 -31.70 -1.12 -8.98
N THR A 40 -31.36 -0.10 -8.21
CA THR A 40 -31.16 1.28 -8.68
C THR A 40 -29.67 1.54 -8.68
N GLN A 41 -29.12 1.93 -9.83
CA GLN A 41 -27.72 2.33 -9.94
C GLN A 41 -27.51 3.61 -9.11
N HIS A 42 -26.90 3.48 -7.94
CA HIS A 42 -26.50 4.61 -7.13
C HIS A 42 -25.11 5.09 -7.52
N MET A 43 -25.04 6.04 -8.46
CA MET A 43 -23.92 6.99 -8.52
C MET A 43 -24.24 8.17 -7.60
N GLY A 44 -23.54 8.28 -6.47
CA GLY A 44 -23.51 9.51 -5.67
C GLY A 44 -24.76 9.87 -4.84
N GLY A 45 -25.71 8.96 -4.62
CA GLY A 45 -26.77 9.15 -3.62
C GLY A 45 -27.94 10.08 -4.00
N VAL A 46 -28.08 10.46 -5.28
CA VAL A 46 -29.27 11.17 -5.78
C VAL A 46 -30.09 10.23 -6.67
N PRO A 47 -31.43 10.11 -6.50
CA PRO A 47 -32.26 9.31 -7.38
C PRO A 47 -32.33 9.94 -8.78
N VAL A 48 -31.69 9.31 -9.77
CA VAL A 48 -31.74 9.72 -11.18
C VAL A 48 -32.97 9.08 -11.83
N LYS A 49 -33.90 9.89 -12.34
CA LYS A 49 -34.96 9.40 -13.24
C LYS A 49 -34.39 9.28 -14.65
N ILE A 50 -34.35 8.06 -15.16
CA ILE A 50 -33.96 7.76 -16.55
C ILE A 50 -35.25 7.71 -17.36
N ASP A 51 -35.40 8.59 -18.35
CA ASP A 51 -36.44 8.49 -19.37
C ASP A 51 -36.06 7.32 -20.31
N PRO A 52 -36.84 6.23 -20.33
CA PRO A 52 -36.48 5.03 -21.07
C PRO A 52 -36.51 5.21 -22.60
N GLU A 53 -37.15 6.26 -23.14
CA GLU A 53 -37.23 6.47 -24.58
C GLU A 53 -36.13 7.39 -25.13
N LYS A 54 -35.52 8.23 -24.29
CA LYS A 54 -34.46 9.17 -24.69
C LYS A 54 -33.26 8.98 -23.78
N GLY A 55 -32.36 8.08 -24.17
CA GLY A 55 -31.14 7.72 -23.44
C GLY A 55 -30.08 8.83 -23.26
N ARG A 56 -30.45 9.98 -22.68
CA ARG A 56 -29.52 11.02 -22.21
C ARG A 56 -29.93 11.55 -20.84
N ILE A 57 -28.95 11.58 -19.93
CA ILE A 57 -29.04 12.17 -18.59
C ILE A 57 -29.19 13.69 -18.75
N THR A 58 -30.29 14.29 -18.28
CA THR A 58 -30.65 15.69 -18.59
C THR A 58 -30.14 16.73 -17.61
N SER A 59 -29.57 16.37 -16.46
CA SER A 59 -28.71 17.27 -15.67
C SER A 59 -28.16 16.54 -14.43
N LEU A 60 -26.87 16.71 -14.15
CA LEU A 60 -26.22 16.24 -12.93
C LEU A 60 -25.84 17.49 -12.12
N SER A 61 -26.57 17.80 -11.04
CA SER A 61 -26.05 18.75 -10.04
C SER A 61 -25.14 17.98 -9.09
N LEU A 62 -23.84 18.12 -9.28
CA LEU A 62 -22.82 17.53 -8.42
C LEU A 62 -22.66 18.40 -7.17
N GLN A 63 -23.45 18.16 -6.14
CA GLN A 63 -23.03 18.49 -4.78
C GLN A 63 -23.11 17.22 -3.91
N PRO A 64 -21.99 16.79 -3.30
CA PRO A 64 -21.98 15.63 -2.42
C PRO A 64 -22.76 15.95 -1.12
N PRO A 65 -23.50 14.97 -0.55
CA PRO A 65 -24.23 15.18 0.70
C PRO A 65 -23.26 15.43 1.86
N VAL A 66 -23.58 16.40 2.71
CA VAL A 66 -22.78 16.78 3.88
C VAL A 66 -23.16 15.89 5.06
N ILE A 67 -22.34 14.88 5.35
CA ILE A 67 -22.52 13.90 6.43
C ILE A 67 -21.89 14.44 7.73
N LYS A 68 -22.21 15.67 8.14
CA LYS A 68 -21.82 16.16 9.47
C LYS A 68 -22.83 15.72 10.54
N GLU A 69 -24.11 15.76 10.19
CA GLU A 69 -25.23 15.55 11.12
C GLU A 69 -25.38 14.08 11.52
N ASP A 70 -25.21 13.13 10.60
CA ASP A 70 -25.39 11.69 10.88
C ASP A 70 -24.31 11.08 11.78
N PHE A 71 -23.11 11.67 11.81
CA PHE A 71 -21.99 11.19 12.64
C PHE A 71 -22.01 11.79 14.04
N GLN A 72 -22.47 13.04 14.17
CA GLN A 72 -22.74 13.70 15.46
C GLN A 72 -23.95 13.09 16.20
N ALA A 73 -24.81 12.35 15.49
CA ALA A 73 -25.98 11.68 16.05
C ALA A 73 -25.67 10.35 16.77
N GLN A 74 -24.42 9.86 16.76
CA GLN A 74 -24.05 8.65 17.52
C GLN A 74 -23.88 8.97 19.02
N PRO A 75 -24.54 8.24 19.96
CA PRO A 75 -24.45 8.55 21.38
C PRO A 75 -23.03 8.25 21.90
N GLY A 76 -22.36 9.27 22.44
CA GLY A 76 -21.06 9.14 23.13
C GLY A 76 -19.82 9.60 22.33
N SER A 77 -19.97 10.01 21.06
CA SER A 77 -18.86 10.49 20.24
C SER A 77 -18.74 12.01 20.30
N ASN A 78 -18.07 12.54 21.31
CA ASN A 78 -17.58 13.92 21.27
C ASN A 78 -16.32 13.97 20.39
N LEU A 79 -16.47 13.63 19.10
CA LEU A 79 -15.38 13.50 18.14
C LEU A 79 -15.25 14.81 17.36
N ASP A 80 -14.22 15.59 17.66
CA ASP A 80 -13.88 16.77 16.86
C ASP A 80 -13.52 16.33 15.43
N LEU A 81 -14.10 17.02 14.45
CA LEU A 81 -13.77 16.82 13.05
C LEU A 81 -12.40 17.45 12.77
N LEU A 82 -11.40 16.62 12.53
CA LEU A 82 -10.06 17.05 12.18
C LEU A 82 -9.88 17.08 10.66
N LYS A 83 -8.90 17.87 10.21
CA LYS A 83 -8.53 17.97 8.80
C LYS A 83 -7.04 17.73 8.61
N THR A 84 -6.67 17.10 7.51
CA THR A 84 -5.28 17.06 7.05
C THR A 84 -4.89 18.39 6.41
N ARG A 85 -3.60 18.57 6.11
CA ARG A 85 -3.09 19.75 5.40
C ARG A 85 -3.77 19.95 4.04
N SER A 86 -4.17 18.86 3.39
CA SER A 86 -4.88 18.85 2.11
C SER A 86 -6.41 18.84 2.27
N ASP A 87 -6.94 19.32 3.40
CA ASP A 87 -8.39 19.47 3.69
C ASP A 87 -9.22 18.18 3.74
N PHE A 88 -8.58 17.00 3.82
CA PHE A 88 -9.30 15.74 4.03
C PHE A 88 -9.72 15.60 5.49
N SER A 89 -11.00 15.29 5.71
CA SER A 89 -11.55 15.23 7.05
C SER A 89 -11.44 13.82 7.66
N TYR A 90 -11.26 13.74 8.98
CA TYR A 90 -11.23 12.49 9.72
C TYR A 90 -11.57 12.72 11.20
N PHE A 91 -11.86 11.64 11.92
CA PHE A 91 -12.06 11.65 13.38
C PHE A 91 -10.98 10.83 14.07
N ILE A 92 -10.76 11.08 15.36
CA ILE A 92 -9.90 10.28 16.22
C ILE A 92 -10.72 9.76 17.39
N ASN A 93 -10.84 8.44 17.53
CA ASN A 93 -11.56 7.85 18.67
C ASN A 93 -10.78 8.00 20.00
N ASP A 94 -11.40 7.62 21.12
CA ASP A 94 -10.80 7.69 22.46
C ASP A 94 -9.46 6.92 22.60
N LYS A 95 -9.18 6.00 21.66
CA LYS A 95 -7.93 5.22 21.61
C LYS A 95 -6.85 5.88 20.75
N GLY A 96 -7.11 7.05 20.17
CA GLY A 96 -6.18 7.74 19.26
C GLY A 96 -6.19 7.20 17.82
N GLU A 97 -7.21 6.43 17.42
CA GLU A 97 -7.29 5.79 16.11
C GLU A 97 -8.08 6.62 15.10
N VAL A 98 -7.57 6.71 13.88
CA VAL A 98 -8.19 7.44 12.77
C VAL A 98 -9.44 6.71 12.26
N GLN A 99 -10.54 7.45 12.12
CA GLN A 99 -11.79 7.00 11.54
C GLN A 99 -12.20 7.89 10.37
N ILE A 100 -12.39 7.28 9.21
CA ILE A 100 -12.96 7.93 8.03
C ILE A 100 -14.38 7.38 7.83
N PRO A 101 -15.43 8.23 7.98
CA PRO A 101 -16.80 7.81 7.75
C PRO A 101 -17.04 7.35 6.31
N PRO A 102 -17.93 6.36 6.09
CA PRO A 102 -18.38 6.01 4.76
C PRO A 102 -18.96 7.23 4.03
N GLY A 103 -18.56 7.44 2.76
CA GLY A 103 -19.08 8.53 1.93
C GLY A 103 -18.27 9.84 2.02
N MET A 104 -17.37 9.98 2.99
CA MET A 104 -16.47 11.13 3.05
C MET A 104 -15.42 11.05 1.93
N PRO A 105 -15.16 12.15 1.19
CA PRO A 105 -14.05 12.19 0.25
C PRO A 105 -12.73 11.96 0.99
N ALA A 106 -11.98 10.95 0.54
CA ALA A 106 -10.68 10.62 1.11
C ALA A 106 -9.77 10.15 -0.02
N ASP A 107 -8.63 10.81 -0.16
CA ASP A 107 -7.49 10.32 -0.94
C ASP A 107 -6.49 9.71 0.04
N LEU A 108 -6.39 8.38 0.04
CA LEU A 108 -5.61 7.67 1.04
C LEU A 108 -4.10 7.90 0.89
N ASP A 109 -3.61 8.15 -0.33
CA ASP A 109 -2.20 8.41 -0.60
C ASP A 109 -1.80 9.81 -0.09
N ILE A 110 -2.63 10.81 -0.37
CA ILE A 110 -2.39 12.19 0.09
C ILE A 110 -2.56 12.28 1.59
N MET A 111 -3.61 11.66 2.15
CA MET A 111 -3.80 11.59 3.61
C MET A 111 -2.60 10.91 4.28
N PHE A 112 -2.09 9.79 3.76
CA PHE A 112 -0.88 9.18 4.28
C PHE A 112 0.30 10.16 4.30
N THR A 113 0.52 10.86 3.18
CA THR A 113 1.62 11.82 3.05
C THR A 113 1.52 12.96 4.06
N ASP A 114 0.32 13.53 4.24
CA ASP A 114 0.05 14.58 5.22
C ASP A 114 0.30 14.09 6.66
N LEU A 115 -0.26 12.92 7.00
CA LEU A 115 -0.15 12.36 8.35
C LEU A 115 1.29 11.94 8.69
N LEU A 116 2.02 11.37 7.73
CA LEU A 116 3.42 11.02 7.92
C LEU A 116 4.28 12.28 8.08
N LYS A 117 3.97 13.36 7.35
CA LYS A 117 4.70 14.62 7.46
C LYS A 117 4.67 15.19 8.88
N GLU A 118 3.55 15.07 9.59
CA GLU A 118 3.47 15.45 11.02
C GLU A 118 4.52 14.71 11.86
N VAL A 119 4.68 13.40 11.64
CA VAL A 119 5.70 12.58 12.33
C VAL A 119 7.11 13.02 11.94
N VAL A 120 7.34 13.30 10.65
CA VAL A 120 8.65 13.77 10.17
C VAL A 120 9.03 15.09 10.82
N ASP A 121 8.11 16.06 10.81
CA ASP A 121 8.35 17.41 11.33
C ASP A 121 8.52 17.41 12.87
N ALA A 122 7.87 16.48 13.59
CA ALA A 122 8.05 16.32 15.03
C ALA A 122 9.34 15.56 15.41
N THR A 123 9.90 14.74 14.51
CA THR A 123 11.03 13.86 14.85
C THR A 123 12.27 14.67 15.22
N GLY A 124 12.72 14.53 16.47
CA GLY A 124 13.87 15.25 17.02
C GLY A 124 13.56 16.66 17.53
N ILE A 125 12.30 17.09 17.47
CA ILE A 125 11.84 18.40 17.97
C ILE A 125 10.81 18.20 19.09
N ASP A 126 9.72 17.48 18.81
CA ASP A 126 8.65 17.20 19.77
C ASP A 126 8.64 15.71 20.12
N VAL A 127 9.40 15.35 21.14
CA VAL A 127 9.59 13.95 21.57
C VAL A 127 8.39 13.44 22.37
N GLU A 128 7.65 14.33 23.03
CA GLU A 128 6.54 13.97 23.92
C GLU A 128 5.31 13.51 23.14
N SER A 129 4.95 14.24 22.07
CA SER A 129 3.76 13.93 21.26
C SER A 129 4.01 12.87 20.18
N LEU A 130 5.29 12.64 19.82
CA LEU A 130 5.69 11.72 18.75
C LEU A 130 5.08 10.30 18.85
N PRO A 131 4.99 9.65 20.03
CA PRO A 131 4.34 8.34 20.14
C PRO A 131 2.85 8.36 19.79
N GLN A 132 2.14 9.46 20.08
CA GLN A 132 0.74 9.62 19.73
C GLN A 132 0.58 9.81 18.22
N MET A 133 1.41 10.65 17.60
CA MET A 133 1.41 10.84 16.14
C MET A 133 1.73 9.53 15.40
N LYS A 134 2.72 8.76 15.87
CA LYS A 134 3.04 7.44 15.31
C LYS A 134 1.87 6.46 15.42
N ARG A 135 1.16 6.43 16.55
CA ARG A 135 -0.06 5.61 16.72
C ARG A 135 -1.19 6.04 15.78
N LYS A 136 -1.37 7.35 15.59
CA LYS A 136 -2.34 7.92 14.65
C LYS A 136 -2.08 7.41 13.22
N VAL A 137 -0.85 7.58 12.72
CA VAL A 137 -0.44 7.05 11.40
C VAL A 137 -0.59 5.54 11.36
N ALA A 138 -0.15 4.83 12.40
CA ALA A 138 -0.21 3.37 12.44
C ALA A 138 -1.64 2.84 12.30
N SER A 139 -2.60 3.49 12.97
CA SER A 139 -4.02 3.12 12.92
C SER A 139 -4.63 3.36 11.53
N PHE A 140 -4.30 4.49 10.89
CA PHE A 140 -4.76 4.81 9.55
C PHE A 140 -4.22 3.79 8.54
N MET A 141 -2.90 3.54 8.57
CA MET A 141 -2.24 2.66 7.61
C MET A 141 -2.70 1.21 7.78
N GLY A 142 -2.74 0.72 9.02
CA GLY A 142 -3.16 -0.66 9.31
C GLY A 142 -4.64 -0.95 8.97
N LYS A 143 -5.48 0.08 8.85
CA LYS A 143 -6.90 -0.07 8.54
C LYS A 143 -7.24 0.22 7.08
N TYR A 144 -6.64 1.24 6.49
CA TYR A 144 -7.07 1.76 5.18
C TYR A 144 -6.03 1.55 4.09
N HIS A 145 -4.75 1.73 4.40
CA HIS A 145 -3.72 1.85 3.37
C HIS A 145 -2.38 1.32 3.88
N PHE A 146 -2.13 0.01 3.72
CA PHE A 146 -0.84 -0.58 4.05
C PHE A 146 -0.26 -1.32 2.86
N GLY A 147 1.06 -1.42 2.88
CA GLY A 147 1.86 -2.14 1.90
C GLY A 147 2.29 -3.51 2.39
N GLN A 148 2.64 -4.41 1.47
CA GLN A 148 3.48 -5.57 1.76
C GLN A 148 4.56 -5.68 0.68
N VAL A 149 5.81 -5.90 1.10
CA VAL A 149 6.92 -6.20 0.18
C VAL A 149 6.67 -7.56 -0.49
N ILE A 150 6.87 -7.60 -1.80
CA ILE A 150 6.71 -8.82 -2.62
C ILE A 150 7.91 -9.04 -3.53
N THR A 151 8.06 -10.25 -4.03
CA THR A 151 9.07 -10.60 -5.03
C THR A 151 8.66 -10.14 -6.42
N LEU A 152 9.59 -10.21 -7.38
CA LEU A 152 9.27 -9.94 -8.79
C LEU A 152 8.24 -10.94 -9.31
N GLU A 153 8.38 -12.22 -8.97
CA GLU A 153 7.49 -13.29 -9.41
C GLU A 153 6.05 -13.01 -8.96
N GLU A 154 5.85 -12.68 -7.68
CA GLU A 154 4.54 -12.31 -7.14
C GLU A 154 3.98 -11.06 -7.83
N ALA A 155 4.81 -10.07 -8.14
CA ALA A 155 4.38 -8.87 -8.85
C ALA A 155 3.94 -9.18 -10.28
N LEU A 156 4.63 -10.10 -10.97
CA LEU A 156 4.28 -10.55 -12.32
C LEU A 156 2.96 -11.32 -12.31
N ASP A 157 2.76 -12.22 -11.34
CA ASP A 157 1.51 -12.97 -11.18
C ASP A 157 0.32 -12.03 -10.90
N MET A 158 0.52 -10.98 -10.09
CA MET A 158 -0.55 -9.99 -9.86
C MET A 158 -0.96 -9.23 -11.12
N MET A 159 -0.08 -9.06 -12.11
CA MET A 159 -0.45 -8.45 -13.39
C MET A 159 -1.36 -9.35 -14.22
N ASP A 160 -1.31 -10.67 -14.05
CA ASP A 160 -2.24 -11.58 -14.73
C ASP A 160 -3.61 -11.60 -14.06
N LEU A 161 -3.67 -11.35 -12.75
CA LEU A 161 -4.89 -11.42 -11.96
C LEU A 161 -5.72 -10.14 -11.95
N THR A 162 -5.18 -9.02 -12.45
CA THR A 162 -5.79 -7.70 -12.29
C THR A 162 -6.07 -7.00 -13.61
N TYR A 163 -7.22 -6.32 -13.67
CA TYR A 163 -7.61 -5.46 -14.77
C TYR A 163 -8.61 -4.40 -14.26
N PRO A 164 -8.57 -3.15 -14.76
CA PRO A 164 -7.54 -2.56 -15.62
C PRO A 164 -6.20 -2.34 -14.89
N ILE A 165 -5.13 -2.16 -15.66
CA ILE A 165 -3.79 -1.82 -15.19
C ILE A 165 -3.43 -0.45 -15.75
N GLY A 166 -2.89 0.41 -14.90
CA GLY A 166 -2.29 1.65 -15.36
C GLY A 166 -1.05 2.03 -14.59
N LEU A 167 -0.24 2.88 -15.20
CA LEU A 167 1.00 3.41 -14.67
C LEU A 167 0.84 4.91 -14.46
N MET A 168 1.20 5.39 -13.29
CA MET A 168 1.12 6.80 -12.92
C MET A 168 2.36 7.28 -12.19
N GLN A 169 2.46 8.60 -12.05
CA GLN A 169 3.53 9.23 -11.31
C GLN A 169 3.44 8.89 -9.83
N CYS A 170 4.57 8.51 -9.24
CA CYS A 170 4.66 8.17 -7.83
C CYS A 170 4.62 9.43 -6.96
N ILE A 171 3.63 9.53 -6.07
CA ILE A 171 3.50 10.62 -5.09
C ILE A 171 4.74 10.78 -4.22
N CYS A 172 5.34 9.68 -3.75
CA CYS A 172 6.55 9.73 -2.92
C CYS A 172 7.73 10.38 -3.65
N ARG A 173 7.94 10.05 -4.94
CA ARG A 173 9.02 10.64 -5.76
C ARG A 173 8.78 12.11 -6.06
N ARG A 174 7.52 12.45 -6.34
CA ARG A 174 7.08 13.81 -6.58
C ARG A 174 7.43 14.72 -5.40
N GLU A 175 7.06 14.30 -4.20
CA GLU A 175 7.32 15.05 -2.97
C GLU A 175 8.80 15.06 -2.58
N THR A 176 9.46 13.90 -2.56
CA THR A 176 10.84 13.81 -2.04
C THR A 176 11.91 14.30 -3.02
N ARG A 177 11.69 14.19 -4.33
CA ARG A 177 12.66 14.59 -5.38
C ARG A 177 12.22 15.81 -6.18
N GLY A 178 11.08 16.45 -5.85
CA GLY A 178 10.55 17.58 -6.60
C GLY A 178 10.20 17.24 -8.05
N MET A 179 9.81 15.99 -8.34
CA MET A 179 9.55 15.49 -9.70
C MET A 179 8.14 15.80 -10.21
N MET A 180 7.48 16.84 -9.69
CA MET A 180 6.07 17.15 -9.94
C MET A 180 5.68 17.24 -11.42
N ASN A 181 6.59 17.71 -12.28
CA ASN A 181 6.33 17.94 -13.70
C ASN A 181 7.15 17.01 -14.62
N LYS A 182 7.73 15.92 -14.09
CA LYS A 182 8.59 15.02 -14.86
C LYS A 182 7.90 13.68 -15.12
N GLY A 183 7.69 13.34 -16.39
CA GLY A 183 7.19 12.02 -16.81
C GLY A 183 8.07 10.84 -16.36
N GLU A 184 9.31 11.13 -15.96
CA GLU A 184 10.25 10.18 -15.35
C GLU A 184 9.78 9.63 -13.99
N ALA A 185 8.75 10.20 -13.36
CA ALA A 185 8.23 9.75 -12.06
C ALA A 185 7.27 8.55 -12.14
N ASN A 186 7.07 7.95 -13.32
CA ASN A 186 6.15 6.83 -13.55
C ASN A 186 6.69 5.52 -12.95
N TYR A 187 6.34 5.25 -11.68
CA TYR A 187 6.78 4.07 -10.92
C TYR A 187 5.65 3.40 -10.12
N CYS A 188 4.45 3.98 -10.12
CA CYS A 188 3.32 3.45 -9.38
C CYS A 188 2.34 2.81 -10.36
N PHE A 189 2.08 1.52 -10.19
CA PHE A 189 0.96 0.90 -10.86
C PHE A 189 -0.29 1.09 -10.04
N SER A 190 -1.37 1.47 -10.71
CA SER A 190 -2.70 1.44 -10.15
C SER A 190 -3.42 0.25 -10.76
N LEU A 191 -4.16 -0.48 -9.94
CA LEU A 191 -4.77 -1.76 -10.29
C LEU A 191 -6.27 -1.74 -10.02
N GLY A 192 -7.04 -2.40 -10.90
CA GLY A 192 -8.45 -2.69 -10.69
C GLY A 192 -9.40 -1.52 -10.95
N VAL A 193 -10.71 -1.74 -10.70
CA VAL A 193 -11.79 -0.78 -11.02
C VAL A 193 -11.68 0.57 -10.30
N GLY A 194 -10.90 0.64 -9.23
CA GLY A 194 -10.55 1.88 -8.54
C GLY A 194 -9.85 2.88 -9.47
N LEU A 195 -9.21 2.41 -10.55
CA LEU A 195 -8.65 3.26 -11.60
C LEU A 195 -9.67 4.25 -12.14
N TYR A 196 -10.91 3.84 -12.41
CA TYR A 196 -11.90 4.70 -13.07
C TYR A 196 -12.25 5.97 -12.27
N LYS A 197 -11.74 6.10 -11.05
CA LYS A 197 -11.78 7.35 -10.28
C LYS A 197 -10.75 8.39 -10.75
N TRP A 198 -9.91 8.08 -11.73
CA TRP A 198 -8.84 8.95 -12.23
C TRP A 198 -9.35 10.30 -12.71
N GLU A 199 -10.54 10.35 -13.33
CA GLU A 199 -11.19 11.60 -13.75
C GLU A 199 -11.60 12.48 -12.56
N ARG A 200 -11.97 11.84 -11.43
CA ARG A 200 -12.36 12.54 -10.21
C ARG A 200 -11.15 13.09 -9.44
N TRP A 201 -9.99 12.46 -9.57
CA TRP A 201 -8.77 12.80 -8.83
C TRP A 201 -7.56 12.94 -9.75
N PRO A 202 -7.55 13.93 -10.67
CA PRO A 202 -6.50 14.06 -11.68
C PRO A 202 -5.11 14.32 -11.10
N GLU A 203 -5.02 14.94 -9.91
CA GLU A 203 -3.74 15.17 -9.24
C GLU A 203 -3.10 13.89 -8.69
N THR A 204 -3.93 12.94 -8.24
CA THR A 204 -3.49 11.63 -7.77
C THR A 204 -3.02 10.80 -8.94
N PHE A 205 -3.84 10.71 -9.99
CA PHE A 205 -3.56 9.95 -11.20
C PHE A 205 -2.76 10.76 -12.25
N ARG A 206 -1.84 11.61 -11.79
CA ARG A 206 -1.03 12.45 -12.69
C ARG A 206 -0.14 11.59 -13.59
N GLY A 207 -0.08 11.92 -14.88
CA GLY A 207 0.72 11.21 -15.87
C GLY A 207 0.27 9.76 -16.11
N PHE A 208 -1.00 9.48 -15.81
CA PHE A 208 -1.58 8.15 -15.90
C PHE A 208 -1.70 7.64 -17.33
N THR A 209 -1.29 6.40 -17.55
CA THR A 209 -1.45 5.67 -18.81
C THR A 209 -1.95 4.26 -18.54
N PHE A 210 -2.89 3.78 -19.35
CA PHE A 210 -3.29 2.37 -19.32
C PHE A 210 -2.21 1.51 -19.95
N LEU A 211 -2.03 0.31 -19.41
CA LEU A 211 -1.07 -0.67 -19.91
C LEU A 211 -1.74 -2.02 -20.14
N SER A 212 -1.25 -2.74 -21.14
CA SER A 212 -1.47 -4.18 -21.23
C SER A 212 -0.69 -4.93 -20.16
N VAL A 213 -1.10 -6.17 -19.88
CA VAL A 213 -0.38 -7.08 -18.97
C VAL A 213 1.08 -7.25 -19.38
N LYS A 214 1.35 -7.36 -20.69
CA LYS A 214 2.70 -7.53 -21.22
C LYS A 214 3.58 -6.31 -20.91
N GLU A 215 3.10 -5.11 -21.22
CA GLU A 215 3.83 -3.86 -20.95
C GLU A 215 4.08 -3.68 -19.45
N ALA A 216 3.08 -3.95 -18.62
CA ALA A 216 3.22 -3.87 -17.16
C ALA A 216 4.31 -4.80 -16.63
N LYS A 217 4.36 -6.05 -17.12
CA LYS A 217 5.41 -7.03 -16.78
C LYS A 217 6.80 -6.59 -17.25
N GLU A 218 6.91 -5.97 -18.41
CA GLU A 218 8.18 -5.42 -18.91
C GLU A 218 8.67 -4.27 -18.01
N HIS A 219 7.77 -3.37 -17.59
CA HIS A 219 8.09 -2.33 -16.62
C HIS A 219 8.54 -2.89 -15.26
N LEU A 220 7.85 -3.91 -14.72
CA LEU A 220 8.26 -4.56 -13.47
C LEU A 220 9.68 -5.16 -13.57
N LYS A 221 9.98 -5.87 -14.67
CA LYS A 221 11.33 -6.42 -14.91
C LYS A 221 12.39 -5.33 -15.01
N HIS A 222 12.08 -4.20 -15.65
CA HIS A 222 12.96 -3.04 -15.73
C HIS A 222 13.24 -2.43 -14.36
N PHE A 223 12.21 -2.24 -13.54
CA PHE A 223 12.37 -1.74 -12.17
C PHE A 223 13.16 -2.70 -11.30
N ASN A 224 12.91 -4.00 -11.41
CA ASN A 224 13.68 -5.02 -10.71
C ASN A 224 15.16 -4.98 -11.11
N LYS A 225 15.48 -4.84 -12.40
CA LYS A 225 16.87 -4.72 -12.89
C LYS A 225 17.60 -3.50 -12.31
N LYS A 226 16.86 -2.43 -11.98
CA LYS A 226 17.41 -1.25 -11.29
C LYS A 226 17.62 -1.46 -9.79
N GLY A 227 17.17 -2.58 -9.23
CA GLY A 227 17.25 -2.86 -7.80
C GLY A 227 16.08 -2.30 -6.99
N PHE A 228 14.96 -1.93 -7.62
CA PHE A 228 13.79 -1.40 -6.92
C PHE A 228 12.98 -2.50 -6.25
N VAL A 229 12.41 -2.17 -5.10
CA VAL A 229 11.59 -3.08 -4.30
C VAL A 229 10.14 -2.96 -4.73
N HIS A 230 9.52 -4.10 -5.03
CA HIS A 230 8.10 -4.19 -5.33
C HIS A 230 7.29 -4.31 -4.03
N SER A 231 6.16 -3.61 -3.97
CA SER A 231 5.23 -3.69 -2.84
C SER A 231 3.78 -3.54 -3.31
N LEU A 232 2.89 -4.36 -2.77
CA LEU A 232 1.44 -4.30 -2.99
C LEU A 232 0.78 -3.42 -1.95
N TRP A 233 -0.15 -2.56 -2.37
CA TRP A 233 -0.81 -1.59 -1.49
C TRP A 233 -2.33 -1.72 -1.51
N THR A 234 -2.92 -1.66 -0.32
CA THR A 234 -4.38 -1.64 -0.14
C THR A 234 -4.93 -0.21 -0.24
N PHE A 235 -6.14 -0.06 -0.76
CA PHE A 235 -6.83 1.22 -0.85
C PHE A 235 -8.25 1.05 -0.32
N ASN A 236 -8.37 1.11 1.00
CA ASN A 236 -9.50 0.67 1.80
C ASN A 236 -9.68 -0.84 1.75
N VAL A 237 -9.29 -1.53 2.83
CA VAL A 237 -9.42 -2.99 2.88
C VAL A 237 -10.87 -3.41 2.59
N PRO A 238 -11.05 -4.45 1.78
CA PRO A 238 -10.02 -5.38 1.33
C PRO A 238 -9.30 -4.91 0.04
N TYR A 239 -9.77 -3.91 -0.70
CA TYR A 239 -9.33 -3.58 -2.07
C TYR A 239 -7.80 -3.39 -2.26
N ILE A 240 -7.21 -4.13 -3.22
CA ILE A 240 -5.84 -3.92 -3.71
C ILE A 240 -5.88 -2.87 -4.82
N GLY A 241 -5.21 -1.74 -4.59
CA GLY A 241 -5.30 -0.62 -5.52
C GLY A 241 -4.01 -0.29 -6.24
N GLY A 242 -2.86 -0.83 -5.82
CA GLY A 242 -1.62 -0.52 -6.53
C GLY A 242 -0.42 -1.38 -6.20
N ILE A 243 0.60 -1.29 -7.07
CA ILE A 243 1.95 -1.77 -6.84
C ILE A 243 2.91 -0.59 -6.91
N CYS A 244 3.71 -0.40 -5.87
CA CYS A 244 4.79 0.58 -5.87
C CYS A 244 6.13 -0.08 -6.18
N ASN A 245 6.94 0.60 -6.99
CA ASN A 245 8.30 0.20 -7.38
C ASN A 245 9.31 1.18 -6.77
N CYS A 246 9.75 0.84 -5.56
CA CYS A 246 10.33 1.79 -4.62
C CYS A 246 11.85 1.69 -4.49
N GLU A 247 12.46 2.79 -4.07
CA GLU A 247 13.82 2.81 -3.56
C GLU A 247 13.88 3.60 -2.24
N TYR A 248 14.74 3.17 -1.31
CA TYR A 248 15.17 3.99 -0.19
C TYR A 248 16.23 5.01 -0.67
N PRO A 249 16.20 6.29 -0.25
CA PRO A 249 15.32 6.92 0.74
C PRO A 249 14.13 7.70 0.11
N VAL A 250 13.63 7.28 -1.04
CA VAL A 250 12.55 8.01 -1.74
C VAL A 250 11.17 7.58 -1.25
N CYS A 251 11.01 6.29 -0.98
CA CYS A 251 9.73 5.73 -0.61
C CYS A 251 9.33 6.13 0.81
N GLN A 252 8.24 6.89 0.94
CA GLN A 252 7.67 7.25 2.23
C GLN A 252 7.19 6.02 3.01
N GLY A 253 6.75 4.97 2.32
CA GLY A 253 6.38 3.70 2.95
C GLY A 253 7.57 3.02 3.65
N ILE A 254 8.66 2.83 2.91
CA ILE A 254 9.89 2.23 3.45
C ILE A 254 10.48 3.10 4.57
N ARG A 255 10.55 4.42 4.37
CA ARG A 255 11.03 5.36 5.40
C ARG A 255 10.15 5.37 6.65
N GLY A 256 8.83 5.39 6.46
CA GLY A 256 7.84 5.27 7.54
C GLY A 256 8.16 4.12 8.50
N ARG A 257 8.50 2.96 7.93
CA ARG A 257 8.86 1.77 8.69
C ARG A 257 10.29 1.81 9.24
N ILE A 258 11.27 2.15 8.41
CA ILE A 258 12.70 2.06 8.78
C ILE A 258 13.13 3.23 9.68
N ASP A 259 12.82 4.46 9.27
CA ASP A 259 13.33 5.68 9.90
C ASP A 259 12.49 6.04 11.13
N TYR A 260 11.17 5.81 11.06
CA TYR A 260 10.23 6.23 12.10
C TYR A 260 9.63 5.08 12.92
N GLY A 261 9.85 3.82 12.55
CA GLY A 261 9.41 2.65 13.31
C GLY A 261 7.89 2.43 13.32
N ILE A 262 7.19 2.86 12.26
CA ILE A 262 5.74 2.67 12.15
C ILE A 262 5.47 1.37 11.39
N ASP A 263 5.20 0.32 12.16
CA ASP A 263 5.20 -1.04 11.67
C ASP A 263 4.08 -1.37 10.66
N SER A 264 2.91 -0.78 10.83
CA SER A 264 1.74 -1.05 9.99
C SER A 264 1.78 -0.41 8.60
N ILE A 265 2.76 0.42 8.28
CA ILE A 265 2.88 1.07 6.96
C ILE A 265 3.18 0.04 5.87
N ILE A 266 4.24 -0.74 6.07
CA ILE A 266 4.68 -1.75 5.12
C ILE A 266 5.11 -3.01 5.86
N LEU A 267 4.43 -4.09 5.52
CA LEU A 267 4.71 -5.43 6.00
C LEU A 267 5.87 -6.05 5.21
N LYS A 268 6.61 -6.93 5.87
CA LYS A 268 7.64 -7.76 5.26
C LYS A 268 6.99 -8.80 4.35
N GLY A 269 7.73 -9.18 3.32
CA GLY A 269 7.32 -10.26 2.42
C GLY A 269 7.42 -11.63 3.07
N GLU A 270 6.81 -12.61 2.41
CA GLU A 270 6.72 -13.99 2.89
C GLU A 270 8.01 -14.77 2.77
N TYR A 271 9.05 -14.16 2.23
CA TYR A 271 10.36 -14.77 2.10
C TYR A 271 11.38 -14.09 3.02
N CYS A 272 12.43 -14.83 3.36
CA CYS A 272 13.61 -14.37 4.06
C CYS A 272 14.84 -14.78 3.23
N ALA A 273 15.83 -13.88 3.11
CA ALA A 273 17.05 -14.18 2.38
C ALA A 273 18.01 -15.00 3.25
N GLN A 274 18.59 -16.06 2.69
CA GLN A 274 19.57 -16.91 3.36
C GLN A 274 20.83 -17.05 2.50
N PRO A 275 22.04 -16.91 3.07
CA PRO A 275 23.28 -17.13 2.33
C PRO A 275 23.50 -18.62 2.03
N VAL A 276 24.05 -18.90 0.85
CA VAL A 276 24.65 -20.18 0.47
C VAL A 276 26.16 -19.98 0.54
N PHE A 277 26.78 -20.42 1.64
CA PHE A 277 28.15 -20.02 1.97
C PHE A 277 29.20 -20.59 1.01
N GLU A 278 28.90 -21.74 0.41
CA GLU A 278 29.73 -22.44 -0.56
C GLU A 278 29.92 -21.57 -1.82
N ASN A 279 28.86 -20.90 -2.25
CA ASN A 279 28.84 -20.04 -3.44
C ASN A 279 29.33 -18.61 -3.16
N CYS A 280 29.40 -18.20 -1.89
CA CYS A 280 29.69 -16.82 -1.53
C CYS A 280 31.21 -16.53 -1.64
N THR A 281 31.62 -15.68 -2.57
CA THR A 281 33.04 -15.28 -2.71
C THR A 281 33.44 -14.07 -1.87
N GLY A 282 32.50 -13.46 -1.14
CA GLY A 282 32.75 -12.22 -0.39
C GLY A 282 32.80 -10.94 -1.26
N CYS A 283 32.38 -10.99 -2.53
CA CYS A 283 32.46 -9.84 -3.46
C CYS A 283 31.62 -8.62 -3.06
N GLY A 284 30.64 -8.81 -2.19
CA GLY A 284 29.83 -7.73 -1.61
C GLY A 284 28.80 -7.08 -2.54
N TYR A 285 28.59 -7.59 -3.76
CA TYR A 285 27.66 -6.99 -4.73
C TYR A 285 26.22 -6.90 -4.19
N CYS A 286 25.78 -7.93 -3.47
CA CYS A 286 24.46 -8.01 -2.86
C CYS A 286 24.19 -6.94 -1.79
N LEU A 287 25.22 -6.39 -1.12
CA LEU A 287 25.03 -5.31 -0.14
C LEU A 287 24.42 -4.07 -0.78
N ARG A 288 24.78 -3.77 -2.03
CA ARG A 288 24.32 -2.57 -2.77
C ARG A 288 22.81 -2.58 -3.03
N TYR A 289 22.20 -3.76 -3.03
CA TYR A 289 20.78 -3.96 -3.31
C TYR A 289 19.93 -4.06 -2.04
N CYS A 290 20.55 -4.16 -0.86
CA CYS A 290 19.81 -4.22 0.38
C CYS A 290 19.40 -2.82 0.85
N GLN A 291 18.16 -2.44 0.54
CA GLN A 291 17.60 -1.15 0.94
C GLN A 291 17.18 -1.08 2.43
N PHE A 292 17.21 -2.21 3.14
CA PHE A 292 16.71 -2.35 4.51
C PHE A 292 17.82 -2.43 5.58
N GLY A 293 19.09 -2.36 5.14
CA GLY A 293 20.25 -2.52 6.02
C GLY A 293 20.32 -3.89 6.70
N ALA A 294 19.80 -4.93 6.06
CA ALA A 294 19.77 -6.29 6.59
C ALA A 294 21.07 -7.08 6.30
N MET A 295 22.03 -6.51 5.59
CA MET A 295 23.23 -7.22 5.12
C MET A 295 24.50 -6.53 5.60
N SER A 296 25.47 -7.33 6.04
CA SER A 296 26.80 -6.87 6.48
C SER A 296 27.88 -7.85 6.03
N MET A 297 29.13 -7.41 5.97
CA MET A 297 30.26 -8.28 5.67
C MET A 297 30.86 -8.83 6.97
N SER A 298 31.01 -10.15 7.06
CA SER A 298 31.82 -10.77 8.12
C SER A 298 33.28 -10.77 7.68
N LEU A 299 34.07 -9.84 8.23
CA LEU A 299 35.50 -9.69 7.90
C LEU A 299 36.30 -10.95 8.23
N SER A 300 35.99 -11.62 9.35
CA SER A 300 36.68 -12.84 9.78
C SER A 300 36.44 -14.03 8.86
N ARG A 301 35.28 -14.10 8.19
CA ARG A 301 34.91 -15.22 7.31
C ARG A 301 35.06 -14.86 5.83
N ASN A 302 35.20 -13.58 5.51
CA ASN A 302 35.07 -13.03 4.16
C ASN A 302 33.76 -13.49 3.47
N LYS A 303 32.66 -13.49 4.23
CA LYS A 303 31.33 -13.92 3.77
C LYS A 303 30.29 -12.89 4.17
N ILE A 304 29.17 -12.88 3.44
CA ILE A 304 28.03 -12.05 3.80
C ILE A 304 27.31 -12.61 5.03
N SER A 305 26.90 -11.71 5.92
CA SER A 305 25.98 -11.99 7.03
C SER A 305 24.66 -11.28 6.77
N ILE A 306 23.55 -11.97 7.01
CA ILE A 306 22.19 -11.44 6.78
C ILE A 306 21.45 -11.45 8.12
N ASP A 307 21.04 -10.26 8.58
CA ASP A 307 20.10 -10.09 9.68
C ASP A 307 18.69 -10.37 9.17
N MET A 308 18.21 -11.58 9.46
CA MET A 308 16.88 -12.04 9.08
C MET A 308 15.76 -11.22 9.71
N LYS A 309 15.97 -10.61 10.89
CA LYS A 309 14.97 -9.73 11.53
C LYS A 309 14.79 -8.44 10.74
N ARG A 310 15.85 -7.92 10.15
CA ARG A 310 15.79 -6.73 9.28
C ARG A 310 15.44 -7.04 7.82
N CYS A 311 15.48 -8.30 7.41
CA CYS A 311 15.18 -8.70 6.04
C CYS A 311 13.67 -8.55 5.73
N PHE A 312 13.34 -7.83 4.65
CA PHE A 312 11.97 -7.66 4.16
C PHE A 312 11.56 -8.67 3.07
N GLY A 313 12.46 -9.55 2.63
CA GLY A 313 12.12 -10.59 1.66
C GLY A 313 11.97 -10.13 0.21
N CYS A 314 12.44 -8.92 -0.14
CA CYS A 314 12.27 -8.33 -1.48
C CYS A 314 12.98 -9.04 -2.65
N GLY A 315 13.85 -10.03 -2.40
CA GLY A 315 14.55 -10.78 -3.45
C GLY A 315 15.67 -10.05 -4.20
N GLN A 316 15.86 -8.74 -4.02
CA GLN A 316 16.84 -7.98 -4.81
C GLN A 316 18.28 -8.52 -4.69
N CYS A 317 18.67 -8.97 -3.50
CA CYS A 317 19.98 -9.55 -3.25
C CYS A 317 20.19 -10.93 -3.91
N GLU A 318 19.14 -11.75 -4.04
CA GLU A 318 19.17 -13.02 -4.76
C GLU A 318 19.35 -12.77 -6.26
N LYS A 319 18.49 -11.92 -6.84
CA LYS A 319 18.48 -11.64 -8.29
C LYS A 319 19.77 -11.02 -8.82
N HIS A 320 20.48 -10.26 -7.98
CA HIS A 320 21.70 -9.57 -8.38
C HIS A 320 22.97 -10.26 -7.88
N CYS A 321 22.90 -11.42 -7.23
CA CYS A 321 24.11 -12.13 -6.82
C CYS A 321 24.74 -12.83 -8.04
N PRO A 322 25.95 -12.45 -8.48
CA PRO A 322 26.59 -13.07 -9.65
C PRO A 322 26.95 -14.54 -9.45
N ASN A 323 27.06 -14.98 -8.19
CA ASN A 323 27.47 -16.33 -7.82
C ASN A 323 26.30 -17.19 -7.30
N ALA A 324 25.05 -16.70 -7.37
CA ALA A 324 23.89 -17.37 -6.79
C ALA A 324 24.12 -17.81 -5.32
N ALA A 325 24.74 -16.91 -4.53
CA ALA A 325 25.12 -17.16 -3.14
C ALA A 325 24.04 -16.75 -2.12
N ILE A 326 22.84 -16.44 -2.59
CA ILE A 326 21.69 -16.07 -1.77
C ILE A 326 20.48 -16.79 -2.34
N LYS A 327 19.64 -17.32 -1.44
CA LYS A 327 18.35 -17.92 -1.77
C LYS A 327 17.24 -17.26 -0.95
N LEU A 328 16.06 -17.14 -1.53
CA LEU A 328 14.84 -16.87 -0.79
C LEU A 328 14.26 -18.17 -0.23
N VAL A 329 13.95 -18.15 1.06
CA VAL A 329 13.23 -19.24 1.74
C VAL A 329 11.97 -18.67 2.38
N GLU A 330 10.92 -19.47 2.52
CA GLU A 330 9.69 -19.02 3.17
C GLU A 330 9.99 -18.56 4.61
N ARG A 331 9.58 -17.35 4.96
CA ARG A 331 9.75 -16.71 6.26
C ARG A 331 9.25 -17.59 7.41
N ARG A 332 8.17 -18.33 7.18
CA ARG A 332 7.58 -19.24 8.18
C ARG A 332 8.48 -20.41 8.54
N LYS A 333 9.32 -20.82 7.60
CA LYS A 333 10.32 -21.88 7.79
C LYS A 333 11.63 -21.33 8.37
N CYS A 334 11.77 -20.00 8.52
CA CYS A 334 12.94 -19.36 9.11
C CYS A 334 12.80 -19.31 10.65
N PRO A 335 13.63 -20.07 11.42
CA PRO A 335 13.55 -20.08 12.88
C PRO A 335 13.77 -18.68 13.47
N GLY A 336 12.96 -18.30 14.47
CA GLY A 336 13.10 -17.03 15.20
C GLY A 336 12.52 -15.78 14.50
N ILE A 337 11.98 -15.90 13.29
CA ILE A 337 11.32 -14.80 12.57
C ILE A 337 10.00 -15.19 11.87
N ASN A 338 9.48 -16.39 12.12
CA ASN A 338 8.23 -16.90 11.55
C ASN A 338 7.00 -16.00 11.80
N GLU A 339 7.01 -15.24 12.90
CA GLU A 339 5.96 -14.28 13.25
C GLU A 339 6.37 -12.81 13.06
N SER A 340 7.57 -12.53 12.56
CA SER A 340 8.07 -11.17 12.34
C SER A 340 7.68 -10.66 10.96
N TRP A 341 6.55 -9.95 10.90
CA TRP A 341 5.94 -9.38 9.69
C TRP A 341 6.05 -7.85 9.65
#